data_AF-A0A8T5E2A3-F1
#
_entry.id   AF-A0A8T5E2A3-F1
#
_cell.length_a   1.000
_cell.length_b   1.000
_cell.length_c   1.000
_cell.angle_alpha   90.00
_cell.angle_beta   90.00
_cell.angle_gamma   90.00
#
_symmetry.space_group_name_H-M   'P 1'
#
loop_
_entity.id
_entity.type
_entity.pdbx_description
1 polymer ?
#
loop_
_entity_poly.entity_id
_entity_poly.type
_entity_poly.pdbx_seq_one_letter_code
_entity_poly.pdbx_strand_id
1 'polypeptide(L)'
;MPTISKDTIVGNEVRQSEIRLDYKLSEINDNFFILDEIRRGLIFQAAIISKNWGLKELTIVILGLTAFIMGSWDLGIGELSQGGDYNRVGIFGDNSGFLQISDLTLILSLLSLICWAGIIISLWSEYPIMRENLIYLLIGSFAVQYGYMNTHALNPYFPFELQFSDLGGIIIGNVILLFLAIIVVHRAVRETRDIHVQERHAHPDPRVVKKFWEDHSLKAWDLEMSIFIIVINIMAWAGSHSVASRMNLESENLNYLLILLYIISGIISILMLLVIIWFPHFMLGGAEERIQSVRAREVAGENIELQPIISQGLCPICDVETAAKKFSSGIIEVPCQEIDCDGKGRMGNQCEKCKVKLPTRLKCRSCNSNTPIDSHFGNEEIW
;
A
#
# COMPACT_ATOMS: atom_id res chain seq x y z
N MET A 1 1.88 16.43 -20.92
CA MET A 1 1.02 15.38 -20.32
C MET A 1 1.07 14.17 -21.24
N PRO A 2 1.40 12.97 -20.74
CA PRO A 2 1.28 11.77 -21.56
C PRO A 2 -0.20 11.63 -21.94
N THR A 3 -0.46 11.58 -23.24
CA THR A 3 -1.80 11.43 -23.79
C THR A 3 -2.28 10.02 -23.51
N ILE A 4 -3.27 9.87 -22.63
CA ILE A 4 -4.06 8.64 -22.55
C ILE A 4 -4.72 8.51 -23.93
N SER A 5 -4.24 7.58 -24.75
CA SER A 5 -4.86 7.28 -26.04
C SER A 5 -6.33 6.96 -25.79
N LYS A 6 -7.23 7.52 -26.60
CA LYS A 6 -8.66 7.16 -26.58
C LYS A 6 -8.88 5.65 -26.81
N ASP A 7 -7.88 4.95 -27.32
CA ASP A 7 -7.88 3.51 -27.57
C ASP A 7 -7.52 2.66 -26.33
N THR A 8 -7.18 3.29 -25.20
CA THR A 8 -6.88 2.60 -23.91
C THR A 8 -8.15 2.34 -23.07
N ILE A 9 -9.34 2.56 -23.66
CA ILE A 9 -10.64 2.36 -23.01
C ILE A 9 -11.31 1.16 -23.69
N VAL A 10 -11.01 -0.05 -23.23
CA VAL A 10 -11.75 -1.25 -23.62
C VAL A 10 -12.78 -1.55 -22.53
N GLY A 11 -14.03 -1.14 -22.75
CA GLY A 11 -15.04 -1.12 -21.68
C GLY A 11 -14.78 -0.01 -20.68
N ASN A 12 -15.72 0.28 -19.77
CA ASN A 12 -15.64 1.41 -18.85
C ASN A 12 -14.51 1.36 -17.80
N GLU A 13 -13.57 0.41 -17.89
CA GLU A 13 -12.54 0.15 -16.90
C GLU A 13 -11.14 0.40 -17.48
N VAL A 14 -10.35 1.22 -16.79
CA VAL A 14 -8.94 1.45 -17.15
C VAL A 14 -8.12 0.29 -16.60
N ARG A 15 -7.22 -0.29 -17.41
CA ARG A 15 -6.30 -1.36 -16.99
C ARG A 15 -4.86 -0.88 -17.00
N GLN A 16 -4.10 -1.20 -15.96
CA GLN A 16 -2.68 -0.81 -15.87
C GLN A 16 -1.84 -1.49 -16.95
N SER A 17 -2.12 -2.76 -17.27
CA SER A 17 -1.41 -3.53 -18.31
C SER A 17 -1.58 -2.96 -19.72
N GLU A 18 -2.64 -2.19 -19.96
CA GLU A 18 -2.95 -1.60 -21.28
C GLU A 18 -2.31 -0.22 -21.48
N ILE A 19 -1.80 0.41 -20.42
CA ILE A 19 -1.17 1.73 -20.50
C ILE A 19 0.16 1.63 -21.24
N ARG A 20 0.23 2.36 -22.36
CA ARG A 20 1.45 2.52 -23.16
C ARG A 20 2.17 3.80 -22.76
N LEU A 21 3.48 3.68 -22.54
CA LEU A 21 4.35 4.83 -22.30
C LEU A 21 4.82 5.37 -23.66
N ASP A 22 4.90 6.70 -23.78
CA ASP A 22 5.38 7.37 -25.00
C ASP A 22 6.83 7.00 -25.35
N TYR A 23 7.63 6.71 -24.33
CA TYR A 23 9.00 6.22 -24.44
C TYR A 23 9.30 5.33 -23.24
N LYS A 24 10.20 4.37 -23.41
CA LYS A 24 10.64 3.47 -22.34
C LYS A 24 12.09 3.77 -21.98
N LEU A 25 12.36 3.98 -20.70
CA LEU A 25 13.71 4.16 -20.19
C LEU A 25 14.54 2.87 -20.31
N SER A 26 13.87 1.72 -20.30
CA SER A 26 14.47 0.41 -20.59
C SER A 26 15.10 0.33 -21.99
N GLU A 27 14.63 1.10 -22.97
CA GLU A 27 15.27 1.16 -24.31
C GLU A 27 16.64 1.85 -24.27
N ILE A 28 16.91 2.68 -23.26
CA ILE A 28 18.21 3.31 -23.03
C ILE A 28 19.11 2.38 -22.21
N ASN A 29 18.55 1.78 -21.15
CA ASN A 29 19.26 0.83 -20.29
C ASN A 29 18.27 -0.10 -19.60
N ASP A 30 18.46 -1.42 -19.75
CA ASP A 30 17.59 -2.45 -19.18
C ASP A 30 17.37 -2.30 -17.66
N ASN A 31 18.34 -1.74 -16.93
CA ASN A 31 18.24 -1.49 -15.49
C ASN A 31 17.11 -0.51 -15.11
N PHE A 32 16.63 0.31 -16.05
CA PHE A 32 15.55 1.28 -15.83
C PHE A 32 14.14 0.71 -16.04
N PHE A 33 14.01 -0.59 -16.29
CA PHE A 33 12.71 -1.25 -16.41
C PHE A 33 11.77 -0.98 -15.21
N ILE A 34 12.32 -0.96 -13.98
CA ILE A 34 11.54 -0.68 -12.77
C ILE A 34 10.92 0.74 -12.81
N LEU A 35 11.64 1.72 -13.36
CA LEU A 35 11.15 3.10 -13.49
C LEU A 35 10.00 3.20 -14.49
N ASP A 36 10.06 2.43 -15.58
CA ASP A 36 8.96 2.34 -16.55
C ASP A 36 7.70 1.76 -15.87
N GLU A 37 7.84 0.73 -15.04
CA GLU A 37 6.70 0.13 -14.33
C GLU A 37 6.10 1.07 -13.28
N ILE A 38 6.94 1.79 -12.53
CA ILE A 38 6.48 2.83 -11.60
C ILE A 38 5.74 3.92 -12.36
N ARG A 39 6.30 4.44 -13.46
CA ARG A 39 5.66 5.48 -14.28
C ARG A 39 4.31 5.03 -14.82
N ARG A 40 4.22 3.80 -15.31
CA ARG A 40 2.96 3.19 -15.77
C ARG A 40 1.93 3.13 -14.63
N GLY A 41 2.36 2.72 -13.43
CA GLY A 41 1.51 2.70 -12.24
C GLY A 41 1.05 4.09 -11.80
N LEU A 42 1.92 5.11 -11.84
CA LEU A 42 1.54 6.49 -11.49
C LEU A 42 0.52 7.07 -12.49
N ILE A 43 0.69 6.80 -13.78
CA ILE A 43 -0.30 7.21 -14.81
C ILE A 43 -1.63 6.50 -14.58
N PHE A 44 -1.59 5.20 -14.28
CA PHE A 44 -2.78 4.42 -13.94
C PHE A 44 -3.52 5.03 -12.75
N GLN A 45 -2.82 5.20 -11.63
CA GLN A 45 -3.35 5.80 -10.41
C GLN A 45 -3.94 7.18 -10.66
N ALA A 46 -3.23 8.07 -11.37
CA ALA A 46 -3.75 9.39 -11.70
C ALA A 46 -5.04 9.33 -12.53
N ALA A 47 -5.13 8.40 -13.50
CA ALA A 47 -6.32 8.22 -14.31
C ALA A 47 -7.51 7.74 -13.47
N ILE A 48 -7.34 6.75 -12.59
CA ILE A 48 -8.43 6.26 -11.73
C ILE A 48 -8.81 7.28 -10.65
N ILE A 49 -7.85 8.02 -10.08
CA ILE A 49 -8.11 9.11 -9.13
C ILE A 49 -8.99 10.16 -9.79
N SER A 50 -8.64 10.61 -10.99
CA SER A 50 -9.41 11.63 -11.70
C SER A 50 -10.85 11.23 -12.02
N LYS A 51 -11.12 9.91 -12.11
CA LYS A 51 -12.45 9.36 -12.40
C LYS A 51 -13.28 9.07 -11.15
N ASN A 52 -12.64 8.68 -10.06
CA ASN A 52 -13.31 8.13 -8.89
C ASN A 52 -13.28 9.03 -7.65
N TRP A 53 -12.31 9.95 -7.52
CA TRP A 53 -12.30 10.89 -6.40
C TRP A 53 -13.47 11.87 -6.53
N GLY A 54 -14.23 11.99 -5.45
CA GLY A 54 -15.41 12.83 -5.38
C GLY A 54 -15.33 13.84 -4.25
N LEU A 55 -16.51 14.24 -3.77
CA LEU A 55 -16.65 15.22 -2.69
C LEU A 55 -16.07 14.72 -1.36
N LYS A 56 -16.05 13.40 -1.14
CA LYS A 56 -15.54 12.77 0.08
C LYS A 56 -14.04 12.94 0.21
N GLU A 57 -13.29 12.54 -0.82
CA GLU A 57 -11.84 12.71 -0.90
C GLU A 57 -11.46 14.18 -0.83
N LEU A 58 -12.19 15.05 -1.56
CA LEU A 58 -11.98 16.49 -1.51
C LEU A 58 -12.17 17.07 -0.10
N THR A 59 -13.19 16.60 0.63
CA THR A 59 -13.44 17.04 2.01
C THR A 59 -12.29 16.66 2.94
N ILE A 60 -11.73 15.45 2.81
CA ILE A 60 -10.56 15.02 3.58
C ILE A 60 -9.37 15.95 3.33
N VAL A 61 -9.10 16.29 2.06
CA VAL A 61 -8.01 17.19 1.69
C VAL A 61 -8.22 18.61 2.25
N ILE A 62 -9.44 19.14 2.13
CA ILE A 62 -9.78 20.48 2.65
C ILE A 62 -9.68 20.51 4.18
N LEU A 63 -10.13 19.47 4.86
CA LEU A 63 -9.97 19.35 6.32
C LEU A 63 -8.49 19.30 6.70
N GLY A 64 -7.65 18.56 5.96
CA GLY A 64 -6.21 18.52 6.16
C GLY A 64 -5.56 19.90 6.01
N LEU A 65 -5.84 20.58 4.90
CA LEU A 65 -5.37 21.95 4.65
C LEU A 65 -5.76 22.89 5.80
N THR A 66 -7.03 22.84 6.21
CA THR A 66 -7.57 23.69 7.26
C THR A 66 -6.94 23.38 8.62
N ALA A 67 -6.74 22.10 8.93
CA ALA A 67 -6.12 21.66 10.18
C ALA A 67 -4.69 22.21 10.32
N PHE A 68 -3.87 22.08 9.27
CA PHE A 68 -2.49 22.59 9.30
C PHE A 68 -2.43 24.11 9.36
N ILE A 69 -3.26 24.82 8.60
CA ILE A 69 -3.29 26.29 8.65
C ILE A 69 -3.71 26.75 10.05
N MET A 70 -4.86 26.31 10.58
CA MET A 70 -5.37 26.77 11.87
C MET A 70 -4.48 26.36 13.05
N GLY A 71 -3.80 25.20 12.97
CA GLY A 71 -2.93 24.70 14.03
C GLY A 71 -1.54 25.33 14.06
N SER A 72 -1.12 25.99 12.97
CA SER A 72 0.24 26.54 12.83
C SER A 72 0.26 28.05 12.59
N TRP A 73 -0.89 28.63 12.26
CA TRP A 73 -1.04 30.02 11.87
C TRP A 73 -2.27 30.60 12.57
N ASP A 74 -2.07 31.69 13.30
CA ASP A 74 -3.09 32.36 14.09
C ASP A 74 -3.72 33.57 13.37
N LEU A 75 -3.64 33.61 12.04
CA LEU A 75 -4.22 34.67 11.20
C LEU A 75 -3.74 36.10 11.56
N GLY A 76 -2.54 36.24 12.12
CA GLY A 76 -1.91 37.53 12.41
C GLY A 76 -2.07 38.02 13.84
N ILE A 77 -2.55 37.16 14.75
CA ILE A 77 -2.58 37.43 16.21
C ILE A 77 -1.16 37.43 16.79
N GLY A 78 -0.24 36.65 16.19
CA GLY A 78 1.15 36.64 16.61
C GLY A 78 1.40 35.87 17.91
N GLU A 79 0.62 34.86 18.22
CA GLU A 79 0.77 34.01 19.39
C GLU A 79 1.11 32.56 19.03
N LEU A 80 0.40 31.88 18.12
CA LEU A 80 0.87 30.60 17.52
C LEU A 80 1.96 30.84 16.49
N SER A 81 1.82 31.90 15.70
CA SER A 81 2.79 32.28 14.68
C SER A 81 4.04 32.92 15.30
N GLN A 82 3.99 33.36 16.57
CA GLN A 82 5.17 33.63 17.42
C GLN A 82 5.54 32.46 18.33
N GLY A 83 4.66 31.44 18.35
CA GLY A 83 4.76 30.14 19.01
C GLY A 83 4.83 30.15 20.52
N GLY A 84 4.15 31.12 21.12
CA GLY A 84 3.67 31.11 22.50
C GLY A 84 4.75 31.24 23.57
N ASP A 85 4.30 31.25 24.82
CA ASP A 85 5.17 31.21 25.99
C ASP A 85 5.68 29.78 26.23
N TYR A 86 6.93 29.51 25.85
CA TYR A 86 7.57 28.20 25.99
C TYR A 86 7.81 27.81 27.46
N ASN A 87 7.67 28.72 28.43
CA ASN A 87 7.81 28.41 29.86
C ASN A 87 6.55 27.77 30.45
N ARG A 88 5.45 27.77 29.71
CA ARG A 88 4.18 27.17 30.12
C ARG A 88 3.95 25.88 29.34
N VAL A 89 3.54 24.83 30.05
CA VAL A 89 3.38 23.49 29.46
C VAL A 89 2.08 22.85 29.92
N GLY A 90 1.56 21.93 29.11
CA GLY A 90 0.37 21.15 29.45
C GLY A 90 -0.93 21.74 28.93
N ILE A 91 -1.98 20.91 29.03
CA ILE A 91 -3.32 21.18 28.49
C ILE A 91 -4.26 21.72 29.59
N PHE A 92 -4.05 21.31 30.85
CA PHE A 92 -4.92 21.65 31.98
C PHE A 92 -4.11 22.18 33.18
N GLY A 93 -4.76 22.99 34.03
CA GLY A 93 -4.18 23.53 35.26
C GLY A 93 -3.72 24.99 35.16
N ASP A 94 -3.30 25.54 36.28
CA ASP A 94 -3.00 26.98 36.44
C ASP A 94 -1.73 27.44 35.69
N ASN A 95 -0.88 26.51 35.25
CA ASN A 95 0.30 26.77 34.42
C ASN A 95 0.16 26.19 33.00
N SER A 96 -1.08 25.87 32.58
CA SER A 96 -1.36 25.31 31.27
C SER A 96 -1.00 26.30 30.16
N GLY A 97 -0.01 25.94 29.35
CA GLY A 97 0.33 26.68 28.14
C GLY A 97 -0.86 26.74 27.17
N PHE A 98 -1.71 25.71 27.13
CA PHE A 98 -2.87 25.69 26.23
C PHE A 98 -4.01 26.60 26.67
N LEU A 99 -4.28 26.76 27.97
CA LEU A 99 -5.41 27.57 28.46
C LEU A 99 -5.07 29.05 28.65
N GLN A 100 -3.80 29.42 28.49
CA GLN A 100 -3.30 30.77 28.75
C GLN A 100 -2.87 31.51 27.48
N ILE A 101 -3.17 30.94 26.32
CA ILE A 101 -3.14 31.65 25.04
C ILE A 101 -4.39 32.52 24.87
N SER A 102 -4.36 33.49 23.95
CA SER A 102 -5.52 34.29 23.59
C SER A 102 -6.69 33.44 23.11
N ASP A 103 -7.90 33.92 23.38
CA ASP A 103 -9.13 33.20 23.08
C ASP A 103 -9.24 32.76 21.61
N LEU A 104 -8.83 33.62 20.68
CA LEU A 104 -8.90 33.30 19.25
C LEU A 104 -7.85 32.26 18.84
N THR A 105 -6.64 32.33 19.37
CA THR A 105 -5.60 31.29 19.22
C THR A 105 -6.07 29.94 19.79
N LEU A 106 -6.73 29.95 20.95
CA LEU A 106 -7.34 28.76 21.55
C LEU A 106 -8.43 28.17 20.64
N ILE A 107 -9.34 29.01 20.12
CA ILE A 107 -10.40 28.58 19.20
C ILE A 107 -9.82 27.94 17.93
N LEU A 108 -8.80 28.56 17.31
CA LEU A 108 -8.16 28.03 16.11
C LEU A 108 -7.46 26.68 16.38
N SER A 109 -6.79 26.56 17.53
CA SER A 109 -6.16 25.31 17.95
C SER A 109 -7.18 24.19 18.15
N LEU A 110 -8.31 24.48 18.81
CA LEU A 110 -9.41 23.54 18.99
C LEU A 110 -10.06 23.14 17.65
N LEU A 111 -10.26 24.09 16.74
CA LEU A 111 -10.78 23.81 15.39
C LEU A 111 -9.82 22.92 14.60
N SER A 112 -8.51 23.14 14.70
CA SER A 112 -7.50 22.26 14.10
C SER A 112 -7.63 20.82 14.61
N LEU A 113 -7.79 20.62 15.92
CA LEU A 113 -8.01 19.30 16.51
C LEU A 113 -9.31 18.65 16.01
N ILE A 114 -10.39 19.42 15.88
CA ILE A 114 -11.66 18.94 15.31
C ILE A 114 -11.48 18.53 13.84
N CYS A 115 -10.73 19.30 13.04
CA CYS A 115 -10.42 18.94 11.67
C CYS A 115 -9.61 17.64 11.58
N TRP A 116 -8.61 17.46 12.45
CA TRP A 116 -7.85 16.21 12.56
C TRP A 116 -8.74 15.02 12.90
N ALA A 117 -9.64 15.15 13.87
CA ALA A 117 -10.61 14.11 14.19
C ALA A 117 -11.53 13.82 12.99
N GLY A 118 -11.97 14.86 12.27
CA GLY A 118 -12.76 14.73 11.04
C GLY A 118 -12.04 13.92 9.97
N ILE A 119 -10.76 14.20 9.70
CA ILE A 119 -9.94 13.43 8.74
C ILE A 119 -9.89 11.96 9.13
N ILE A 120 -9.57 11.66 10.40
CA ILE A 120 -9.44 10.28 10.87
C ILE A 120 -10.79 9.54 10.76
N ILE A 121 -11.89 10.17 11.19
CA ILE A 121 -13.23 9.59 11.10
C ILE A 121 -13.64 9.36 9.65
N SER A 122 -13.38 10.31 8.75
CA SER A 122 -13.67 10.17 7.33
C SER A 122 -12.88 9.02 6.70
N LEU A 123 -11.56 8.97 6.89
CA LEU A 123 -10.72 7.88 6.38
C LEU A 123 -11.16 6.52 6.92
N TRP A 124 -11.48 6.46 8.22
CA TRP A 124 -11.96 5.24 8.86
C TRP A 124 -13.30 4.78 8.31
N SER A 125 -14.26 5.70 8.16
CA SER A 125 -15.61 5.38 7.70
C SER A 125 -15.61 4.93 6.25
N GLU A 126 -14.91 5.68 5.39
CA GLU A 126 -14.95 5.50 3.93
C GLU A 126 -14.12 4.31 3.45
N TYR A 127 -13.04 3.94 4.16
CA TYR A 127 -12.14 2.87 3.73
C TYR A 127 -12.07 1.71 4.74
N PRO A 128 -13.18 0.96 4.92
CA PRO A 128 -13.32 -0.02 5.99
C PRO A 128 -12.28 -1.14 5.99
N ILE A 129 -11.87 -1.59 4.80
CA ILE A 129 -10.88 -2.67 4.64
C ILE A 129 -9.49 -2.25 5.15
N MET A 130 -9.19 -0.94 5.15
CA MET A 130 -7.90 -0.36 5.54
C MET A 130 -7.90 0.22 6.96
N ARG A 131 -8.98 0.09 7.76
CA ARG A 131 -9.09 0.70 9.10
C ARG A 131 -7.96 0.33 10.05
N GLU A 132 -7.63 -0.96 10.13
CA GLU A 132 -6.55 -1.45 10.99
C GLU A 132 -5.20 -0.86 10.53
N ASN A 133 -4.97 -0.86 9.22
CA ASN A 133 -3.75 -0.31 8.61
C ASN A 133 -3.63 1.22 8.78
N LEU A 134 -4.75 1.95 8.73
CA LEU A 134 -4.80 3.38 9.01
C LEU A 134 -4.28 3.68 10.43
N ILE A 135 -4.71 2.92 11.44
CA ILE A 135 -4.24 3.11 12.82
C ILE A 135 -2.73 2.93 12.91
N TYR A 136 -2.18 1.89 12.29
CA TYR A 136 -0.74 1.63 12.31
C TYR A 136 0.04 2.78 11.68
N LEU A 137 -0.41 3.33 10.55
CA LEU A 137 0.23 4.49 9.92
C LEU A 137 0.13 5.75 10.79
N LEU A 138 -1.01 5.98 11.46
CA LEU A 138 -1.19 7.12 12.36
C LEU A 138 -0.28 7.01 13.60
N ILE A 139 -0.20 5.83 14.23
CA ILE A 139 0.70 5.58 15.37
C ILE A 139 2.16 5.77 14.96
N GLY A 140 2.56 5.22 13.81
CA GLY A 140 3.92 5.40 13.28
C GLY A 140 4.23 6.87 13.01
N SER A 141 3.30 7.61 12.42
CA SER A 141 3.46 9.04 12.14
C SER A 141 3.59 9.86 13.43
N PHE A 142 2.79 9.54 14.44
CA PHE A 142 2.87 10.17 15.76
C PHE A 142 4.21 9.86 16.46
N ALA A 143 4.70 8.61 16.37
CA ALA A 143 5.97 8.21 16.95
C ALA A 143 7.15 9.01 16.38
N VAL A 144 7.16 9.29 15.08
CA VAL A 144 8.20 10.14 14.46
C VAL A 144 8.07 11.59 14.92
N GLN A 145 6.87 12.16 14.96
CA GLN A 145 6.66 13.52 15.46
C GLN A 145 7.16 13.66 16.90
N TYR A 146 6.76 12.75 17.78
CA TYR A 146 7.21 12.72 19.17
C TYR A 146 8.74 12.53 19.27
N GLY A 147 9.32 11.66 18.43
CA GLY A 147 10.76 11.43 18.38
C GLY A 147 11.56 12.69 18.04
N TYR A 148 11.10 13.49 17.07
CA TYR A 148 11.70 14.79 16.75
C TYR A 148 11.50 15.83 17.85
N MET A 149 10.31 15.90 18.45
CA MET A 149 10.03 16.82 19.56
C MET A 149 10.93 16.51 20.77
N ASN A 150 11.03 15.23 21.16
CA ASN A 150 11.90 14.79 22.24
C ASN A 150 13.37 15.11 21.97
N THR A 151 13.84 14.87 20.75
CA THR A 151 15.23 15.14 20.37
C THR A 151 15.55 16.63 20.44
N HIS A 152 14.67 17.49 19.92
CA HIS A 152 14.85 18.95 20.01
C HIS A 152 14.70 19.49 21.43
N ALA A 153 13.89 18.86 22.28
CA ALA A 153 13.77 19.25 23.69
C ALA A 153 15.06 18.96 24.49
N LEU A 154 15.78 17.88 24.15
CA LEU A 154 17.03 17.50 24.81
C LEU A 154 18.27 18.16 24.19
N ASN A 155 18.26 18.34 22.86
CA ASN A 155 19.30 19.04 22.12
C ASN A 155 18.67 20.10 21.21
N PRO A 156 18.42 21.31 21.73
CA PRO A 156 17.82 22.38 20.95
C PRO A 156 18.70 22.92 19.79
N TYR A 157 19.99 22.57 19.74
CA TYR A 157 20.91 22.91 18.64
C TYR A 157 20.87 21.93 17.46
N PHE A 158 20.11 20.84 17.56
CA PHE A 158 19.98 19.85 16.50
C PHE A 158 19.67 20.51 15.12
N PRO A 159 20.38 20.16 14.03
CA PRO A 159 21.31 19.04 13.89
C PRO A 159 22.79 19.36 14.20
N PHE A 160 23.08 20.55 14.75
CA PHE A 160 24.43 20.95 15.12
C PHE A 160 24.83 20.35 16.49
N GLU A 161 26.15 20.19 16.70
CA GLU A 161 26.72 19.62 17.94
C GLU A 161 26.15 18.23 18.31
N LEU A 162 25.85 17.44 17.27
CA LEU A 162 25.19 16.16 17.39
C LEU A 162 26.02 15.12 18.15
N GLN A 163 25.50 14.61 19.27
CA GLN A 163 25.96 13.36 19.86
C GLN A 163 25.03 12.21 19.46
N PHE A 164 25.57 11.00 19.29
CA PHE A 164 24.76 9.84 18.92
C PHE A 164 23.65 9.52 19.94
N SER A 165 23.90 9.82 21.23
CA SER A 165 22.91 9.72 22.31
C SER A 165 21.66 10.55 22.06
N ASP A 166 21.79 11.69 21.38
CA ASP A 166 20.70 12.65 21.20
C ASP A 166 19.72 12.20 20.13
N LEU A 167 20.14 11.29 19.24
CA LEU A 167 19.32 10.74 18.17
C LEU A 167 18.31 9.68 18.63
N GLY A 168 18.34 9.27 19.91
CA GLY A 168 17.53 8.16 20.42
C GLY A 168 16.04 8.31 20.11
N GLY A 169 15.48 9.52 20.24
CA GLY A 169 14.08 9.80 19.94
C GLY A 169 13.75 9.61 18.46
N ILE A 170 14.54 10.21 17.56
CA ILE A 170 14.36 10.09 16.10
C ILE A 170 14.53 8.63 15.64
N ILE A 171 15.53 7.92 16.17
CA ILE A 171 15.81 6.52 15.83
C ILE A 171 14.63 5.64 16.24
N ILE A 172 14.18 5.73 17.51
CA ILE A 172 13.06 4.93 18.00
C ILE A 172 11.78 5.25 17.24
N GLY A 173 11.47 6.53 17.02
CA GLY A 173 10.30 6.96 16.25
C GLY A 173 10.29 6.39 14.84
N ASN A 174 11.43 6.45 14.13
CA ASN A 174 11.55 5.89 12.78
C ASN A 174 11.54 4.37 12.76
N VAL A 175 12.11 3.68 13.75
CA VAL A 175 11.99 2.22 13.87
C VAL A 175 10.54 1.80 14.01
N ILE A 176 9.76 2.51 14.84
CA ILE A 176 8.32 2.25 14.99
C ILE A 176 7.59 2.50 13.66
N LEU A 177 7.84 3.65 13.01
CA LEU A 177 7.22 3.96 11.71
C LEU A 177 7.57 2.91 10.65
N LEU A 178 8.84 2.55 10.50
CA LEU A 178 9.28 1.56 9.50
C LEU A 178 8.69 0.19 9.80
N PHE A 179 8.65 -0.22 11.07
CA PHE A 179 8.03 -1.47 11.45
C PHE A 179 6.53 -1.49 11.08
N LEU A 180 5.78 -0.46 11.48
CA LEU A 180 4.34 -0.39 11.20
C LEU A 180 4.04 -0.19 9.72
N ALA A 181 4.74 0.68 9.02
CA ALA A 181 4.49 0.97 7.60
C ALA A 181 4.96 -0.17 6.69
N ILE A 182 6.16 -0.71 6.90
CA ILE A 182 6.77 -1.70 5.98
C ILE A 182 6.49 -3.14 6.42
N ILE A 183 6.72 -3.47 7.69
CA ILE A 183 6.58 -4.87 8.14
C ILE A 183 5.11 -5.26 8.36
N VAL A 184 4.28 -4.32 8.81
CA VAL A 184 2.86 -4.57 9.07
C VAL A 184 2.01 -4.21 7.84
N VAL A 185 1.91 -2.93 7.50
CA VAL A 185 0.95 -2.45 6.49
C VAL A 185 1.33 -2.87 5.07
N HIS A 186 2.55 -2.56 4.62
CA HIS A 186 3.03 -2.92 3.28
C HIS A 186 2.93 -4.42 3.02
N ARG A 187 3.40 -5.22 3.97
CA ARG A 187 3.30 -6.68 3.89
C ARG A 187 1.84 -7.17 3.82
N ALA A 188 0.95 -6.65 4.66
CA ALA A 188 -0.47 -7.04 4.65
C ALA A 188 -1.15 -6.72 3.32
N VAL A 189 -0.89 -5.54 2.75
CA VAL A 189 -1.43 -5.13 1.45
C VAL A 189 -0.91 -6.03 0.32
N ARG A 190 0.40 -6.30 0.29
CA ARG A 190 1.03 -7.17 -0.72
C ARG A 190 0.47 -8.59 -0.67
N GLU A 191 0.44 -9.20 0.51
CA GLU A 191 -0.04 -10.57 0.69
C GLU A 191 -1.55 -10.67 0.38
N THR A 192 -2.35 -9.68 0.77
CA THR A 192 -3.79 -9.66 0.43
C THR A 192 -4.00 -9.49 -1.08
N ARG A 193 -3.22 -8.65 -1.75
CA ARG A 193 -3.25 -8.51 -3.22
C ARG A 193 -2.89 -9.82 -3.91
N ASP A 194 -1.87 -10.51 -3.41
CA ASP A 194 -1.42 -11.78 -3.99
C ASP A 194 -2.54 -12.84 -3.91
N ILE A 195 -3.20 -12.97 -2.75
CA ILE A 195 -4.36 -13.85 -2.55
C ILE A 195 -5.52 -13.44 -3.46
N HIS A 196 -5.84 -12.14 -3.51
CA HIS A 196 -6.92 -11.62 -4.34
C HIS A 196 -6.76 -12.01 -5.81
N VAL A 197 -5.56 -11.83 -6.38
CA VAL A 197 -5.29 -12.22 -7.78
C VAL A 197 -5.39 -13.73 -7.97
N GLN A 198 -4.91 -14.52 -7.01
CA GLN A 198 -4.97 -15.98 -7.09
C GLN A 198 -6.40 -16.53 -7.03
N GLU A 199 -7.28 -15.95 -6.22
CA GLU A 199 -8.64 -16.46 -6.02
C GLU A 199 -9.65 -15.88 -7.00
N ARG A 200 -9.60 -14.56 -7.26
CA ARG A 200 -10.61 -13.84 -8.04
C ARG A 200 -10.27 -13.75 -9.52
N HIS A 201 -9.00 -13.93 -9.87
CA HIS A 201 -8.51 -13.89 -11.23
C HIS A 201 -7.83 -15.20 -11.66
N ALA A 202 -8.18 -16.31 -11.00
CA ALA A 202 -7.78 -17.64 -11.42
C ALA A 202 -8.26 -17.91 -12.85
N HIS A 203 -7.33 -18.27 -13.73
CA HIS A 203 -7.64 -18.61 -15.10
C HIS A 203 -6.75 -19.78 -15.57
N PRO A 204 -7.26 -20.74 -16.37
CA PRO A 204 -6.46 -21.86 -16.87
C PRO A 204 -5.25 -21.43 -17.71
N ASP A 205 -5.37 -20.32 -18.45
CA ASP A 205 -4.26 -19.70 -19.20
C ASP A 205 -3.38 -18.82 -18.30
N PRO A 206 -2.08 -19.15 -18.11
CA PRO A 206 -1.16 -18.37 -17.27
C PRO A 206 -0.90 -16.95 -17.79
N ARG A 207 -1.09 -16.68 -19.09
CA ARG A 207 -0.87 -15.36 -19.68
C ARG A 207 -1.94 -14.37 -19.23
N VAL A 208 -3.18 -14.85 -19.09
CA VAL A 208 -4.30 -14.06 -18.58
C VAL A 208 -4.06 -13.72 -17.11
N VAL A 209 -3.61 -14.68 -16.31
CA VAL A 209 -3.24 -14.45 -14.89
C VAL A 209 -2.12 -13.42 -14.77
N LYS A 210 -1.08 -13.50 -15.61
CA LYS A 210 0.02 -12.51 -15.62
C LYS A 210 -0.48 -11.08 -15.89
N LYS A 211 -1.45 -10.89 -16.78
CA LYS A 211 -2.06 -9.57 -17.00
C LYS A 211 -2.76 -9.04 -15.75
N PHE A 212 -3.47 -9.90 -15.01
CA PHE A 212 -4.09 -9.50 -13.75
C PHE A 212 -3.06 -9.13 -12.67
N TRP A 213 -1.91 -9.79 -12.63
CA TRP A 213 -0.79 -9.38 -11.77
C TRP A 213 -0.23 -8.00 -12.14
N GLU A 214 -0.14 -7.70 -13.43
CA GLU A 214 0.27 -6.37 -13.91
C GLU A 214 -0.80 -5.30 -13.61
N ASP A 215 -2.09 -5.65 -13.74
CA ASP A 215 -3.23 -4.78 -13.42
C ASP A 215 -3.32 -4.46 -11.91
N HIS A 216 -2.83 -5.34 -11.05
CA HIS A 216 -2.76 -5.17 -9.59
C HIS A 216 -1.34 -4.90 -9.09
N SER A 217 -0.51 -4.26 -9.91
CA SER A 217 0.88 -3.97 -9.55
C SER A 217 0.96 -2.83 -8.52
N LEU A 218 1.58 -3.12 -7.38
CA LEU A 218 1.74 -2.17 -6.28
C LEU A 218 3.02 -1.31 -6.36
N LYS A 219 3.77 -1.34 -7.48
CA LYS A 219 5.07 -0.63 -7.60
C LYS A 219 4.97 0.89 -7.41
N ALA A 220 3.92 1.52 -7.94
CA ALA A 220 3.67 2.95 -7.70
C ALA A 220 3.28 3.23 -6.25
N TRP A 221 2.48 2.35 -5.65
CA TRP A 221 2.10 2.44 -4.23
C TRP A 221 3.29 2.25 -3.29
N ASP A 222 4.25 1.39 -3.65
CA ASP A 222 5.52 1.21 -2.92
C ASP A 222 6.34 2.53 -2.90
N LEU A 223 6.37 3.25 -4.04
CA LEU A 223 6.99 4.57 -4.12
C LEU A 223 6.23 5.60 -3.27
N GLU A 224 4.90 5.59 -3.31
CA GLU A 224 4.06 6.50 -2.53
C GLU A 224 4.26 6.30 -1.02
N MET A 225 4.30 5.06 -0.55
CA MET A 225 4.62 4.73 0.84
C MET A 225 6.01 5.25 1.25
N SER A 226 7.00 5.13 0.36
CA SER A 226 8.36 5.64 0.60
C SER A 226 8.39 7.17 0.71
N ILE A 227 7.68 7.85 -0.19
CA ILE A 227 7.54 9.32 -0.17
C ILE A 227 6.81 9.76 1.10
N PHE A 228 5.76 9.06 1.53
CA PHE A 228 5.05 9.36 2.77
C PHE A 228 5.97 9.32 3.99
N ILE A 229 6.80 8.29 4.14
CA ILE A 229 7.76 8.17 5.25
C ILE A 229 8.75 9.35 5.25
N ILE A 230 9.26 9.75 4.08
CA ILE A 230 10.17 10.89 3.94
C ILE A 230 9.47 12.20 4.33
N VAL A 231 8.27 12.43 3.79
CA VAL A 231 7.52 13.67 4.02
C VAL A 231 7.12 13.82 5.49
N ILE A 232 6.75 12.72 6.18
CA ILE A 232 6.49 12.74 7.63
C ILE A 232 7.72 13.17 8.43
N ASN A 233 8.91 12.70 8.05
CA ASN A 233 10.16 13.12 8.71
C ASN A 233 10.47 14.60 8.46
N ILE A 234 10.28 15.08 7.22
CA ILE A 234 10.44 16.52 6.88
C ILE A 234 9.47 17.37 7.71
N MET A 235 8.21 16.97 7.79
CA MET A 235 7.18 17.65 8.56
C MET A 235 7.54 17.67 10.05
N ALA A 236 7.83 16.52 10.65
CA ALA A 236 8.18 16.41 12.06
C ALA A 236 9.42 17.22 12.43
N TRP A 237 10.44 17.19 11.58
CA TRP A 237 11.64 18.00 11.73
C TRP A 237 11.32 19.50 11.65
N ALA A 238 10.66 19.94 10.59
CA ALA A 238 10.35 21.36 10.37
C ALA A 238 9.51 21.95 11.52
N GLY A 239 8.50 21.21 11.98
CA GLY A 239 7.67 21.60 13.12
C GLY A 239 8.47 21.73 14.41
N SER A 240 9.22 20.69 14.78
CA SER A 240 10.01 20.69 16.03
C SER A 240 11.12 21.74 16.00
N HIS A 241 11.81 21.87 14.86
CA HIS A 241 12.91 22.80 14.68
C HIS A 241 12.44 24.26 14.72
N SER A 242 11.26 24.57 14.17
CA SER A 242 10.66 25.91 14.22
C SER A 242 10.36 26.40 15.64
N VAL A 243 10.09 25.48 16.56
CA VAL A 243 9.85 25.78 17.98
C VAL A 243 11.17 25.87 18.74
N ALA A 244 12.06 24.90 18.55
CA ALA A 244 13.33 24.82 19.27
C ALA A 244 14.28 25.98 18.93
N SER A 245 14.27 26.47 17.69
CA SER A 245 15.11 27.60 17.27
C SER A 245 14.88 28.86 18.12
N ARG A 246 13.68 29.05 18.69
CA ARG A 246 13.37 30.17 19.59
C ARG A 246 13.96 30.04 20.99
N MET A 247 14.17 28.81 21.47
CA MET A 247 14.75 28.60 22.79
C MET A 247 16.23 29.02 22.85
N ASN A 248 16.89 29.10 21.68
CA ASN A 248 18.34 29.16 21.58
C ASN A 248 18.88 30.38 20.83
N LEU A 249 18.20 30.86 19.79
CA LEU A 249 18.69 32.00 19.02
C LEU A 249 18.19 33.27 19.69
N GLU A 250 19.09 34.24 19.89
CA GLU A 250 18.75 35.64 20.21
C GLU A 250 17.85 36.30 19.13
N SER A 251 17.34 35.54 18.15
CA SER A 251 16.31 35.96 17.22
C SER A 251 14.92 35.76 17.85
N GLU A 252 14.28 36.87 18.20
CA GLU A 252 12.88 36.91 18.64
C GLU A 252 11.87 36.51 17.53
N ASN A 253 12.35 36.30 16.30
CA ASN A 253 11.51 36.11 15.12
C ASN A 253 11.45 34.64 14.67
N LEU A 254 10.25 34.15 14.31
CA LEU A 254 10.13 32.82 13.70
C LEU A 254 10.80 32.74 12.35
N ASN A 255 11.32 31.55 12.08
CA ASN A 255 11.66 31.14 10.74
C ASN A 255 10.38 30.72 9.98
N TYR A 256 9.73 31.68 9.33
CA TYR A 256 8.54 31.45 8.51
C TYR A 256 8.73 30.41 7.40
N LEU A 257 9.97 30.18 6.93
CA LEU A 257 10.27 29.14 5.96
C LEU A 257 10.09 27.73 6.56
N LEU A 258 10.45 27.52 7.83
CA LEU A 258 10.23 26.25 8.53
C LEU A 258 8.74 25.99 8.76
N ILE A 259 7.97 27.02 9.13
CA ILE A 259 6.51 26.90 9.28
C ILE A 259 5.88 26.56 7.93
N LEU A 260 6.29 27.25 6.86
CA LEU A 260 5.79 26.98 5.51
C LEU A 260 6.15 25.55 5.08
N LEU A 261 7.36 25.10 5.36
CA LEU A 261 7.80 23.73 5.10
C LEU A 261 6.95 22.72 5.90
N TYR A 262 6.67 22.98 7.18
CA TYR A 262 5.78 22.17 8.01
C TYR A 262 4.37 22.07 7.41
N ILE A 263 3.77 23.19 7.01
CA ILE A 263 2.43 23.23 6.41
C ILE A 263 2.41 22.48 5.07
N ILE A 264 3.35 22.76 4.17
CA ILE A 264 3.39 22.13 2.84
C ILE A 264 3.63 20.62 2.96
N SER A 265 4.64 20.20 3.74
CA SER A 265 4.90 18.78 3.97
C SER A 265 3.75 18.09 4.69
N GLY A 266 3.07 18.78 5.61
CA GLY A 266 1.85 18.31 6.25
C GLY A 266 0.71 18.04 5.26
N ILE A 267 0.41 18.99 4.38
CA ILE A 267 -0.62 18.83 3.35
C ILE A 267 -0.27 17.67 2.40
N ILE A 268 1.00 17.59 1.98
CA ILE A 268 1.48 16.47 1.16
C ILE A 268 1.30 15.16 1.92
N SER A 269 1.61 15.10 3.21
CA SER A 269 1.44 13.88 4.02
C SER A 269 -0.01 13.39 4.07
N ILE A 270 -0.99 14.30 4.14
CA ILE A 270 -2.42 13.96 4.08
C ILE A 270 -2.82 13.42 2.72
N LEU A 271 -2.36 14.06 1.64
CA LEU A 271 -2.61 13.58 0.28
C LEU A 271 -2.02 12.18 0.07
N MET A 272 -0.79 11.96 0.53
CA MET A 272 -0.14 10.66 0.45
C MET A 272 -0.86 9.62 1.30
N LEU A 273 -1.25 9.95 2.53
CA LEU A 273 -2.02 9.05 3.40
C LEU A 273 -3.35 8.66 2.74
N LEU A 274 -4.06 9.63 2.16
CA LEU A 274 -5.30 9.37 1.43
C LEU A 274 -5.07 8.39 0.28
N VAL A 275 -4.07 8.63 -0.59
CA VAL A 275 -3.75 7.71 -1.70
C VAL A 275 -3.35 6.32 -1.18
N ILE A 276 -2.51 6.26 -0.14
CA ILE A 276 -2.02 5.00 0.44
C ILE A 276 -3.15 4.14 1.00
N ILE A 277 -4.17 4.76 1.60
CA ILE A 277 -5.34 4.06 2.13
C ILE A 277 -6.35 3.76 1.01
N TRP A 278 -6.61 4.73 0.13
CA TRP A 278 -7.60 4.63 -0.92
C TRP A 278 -7.24 3.58 -1.96
N PHE A 279 -5.99 3.53 -2.43
CA PHE A 279 -5.63 2.69 -3.58
C PHE A 279 -5.76 1.18 -3.32
N PRO A 280 -5.22 0.62 -2.21
CA PRO A 280 -5.47 -0.79 -1.86
C PRO A 280 -6.95 -1.07 -1.62
N HIS A 281 -7.68 -0.14 -0.99
CA HIS A 281 -9.12 -0.30 -0.76
C HIS A 281 -9.89 -0.36 -2.09
N PHE A 282 -9.56 0.50 -3.05
CA PHE A 282 -10.16 0.52 -4.38
C PHE A 282 -9.84 -0.76 -5.16
N MET A 283 -8.58 -1.19 -5.18
CA MET A 283 -8.17 -2.38 -5.93
C MET A 283 -8.74 -3.69 -5.35
N LEU A 284 -8.87 -3.78 -4.03
CA LEU A 284 -9.29 -5.01 -3.35
C LEU A 284 -10.79 -5.00 -2.96
N GLY A 285 -11.47 -3.88 -3.24
CA GLY A 285 -12.79 -3.48 -2.75
C GLY A 285 -13.98 -4.24 -3.35
N GLY A 286 -13.98 -5.56 -3.20
CA GLY A 286 -15.12 -6.43 -3.50
C GLY A 286 -15.16 -7.72 -2.66
N ALA A 287 -14.15 -7.98 -1.84
CA ALA A 287 -14.14 -9.10 -0.90
C ALA A 287 -14.49 -8.60 0.50
N GLU A 288 -15.32 -9.34 1.24
CA GLU A 288 -15.61 -9.11 2.66
C GLU A 288 -14.37 -9.33 3.58
N GLU A 289 -13.18 -9.47 2.98
CA GLU A 289 -11.94 -9.79 3.66
C GLU A 289 -11.18 -8.53 4.07
N ARG A 290 -10.65 -8.55 5.29
CA ARG A 290 -9.77 -7.50 5.81
C ARG A 290 -8.38 -7.62 5.19
N ILE A 291 -7.69 -6.50 4.98
CA ILE A 291 -6.29 -6.53 4.54
C ILE A 291 -5.41 -6.94 5.71
N GLN A 292 -4.91 -8.17 5.66
CA GLN A 292 -4.15 -8.81 6.72
C GLN A 292 -3.03 -9.67 6.14
N SER A 293 -1.90 -9.73 6.84
CA SER A 293 -0.83 -10.68 6.49
C SER A 293 -1.28 -12.13 6.68
N VAL A 294 -0.66 -13.06 5.95
CA VAL A 294 -0.90 -14.52 6.07
C VAL A 294 -0.76 -14.96 7.52
N ARG A 295 0.26 -14.47 8.23
CA ARG A 295 0.45 -14.78 9.66
C ARG A 295 -0.67 -14.26 10.55
N ALA A 296 -1.20 -13.07 10.26
CA ALA A 296 -2.33 -12.53 11.02
C ALA A 296 -3.60 -13.36 10.79
N ARG A 297 -3.82 -13.84 9.56
CA ARG A 297 -4.93 -14.73 9.19
C ARG A 297 -4.80 -16.11 9.86
N GLU A 298 -3.60 -16.68 9.89
CA GLU A 298 -3.30 -17.92 10.64
C GLU A 298 -3.63 -17.78 12.13
N VAL A 299 -3.23 -16.66 12.75
CA VAL A 299 -3.54 -16.37 14.16
C VAL A 299 -5.04 -16.14 14.39
N ALA A 300 -5.74 -15.58 13.41
CA ALA A 300 -7.19 -15.41 13.44
C ALA A 300 -7.96 -16.73 13.20
N GLY A 301 -7.26 -17.82 12.85
CA GLY A 301 -7.87 -19.12 12.54
C GLY A 301 -8.55 -19.17 11.17
N GLU A 302 -8.23 -18.24 10.27
CA GLU A 302 -8.67 -18.30 8.88
C GLU A 302 -7.89 -19.38 8.15
N ASN A 303 -8.54 -20.50 7.83
CA ASN A 303 -7.94 -21.55 7.00
C ASN A 303 -7.93 -21.09 5.54
N ILE A 304 -6.83 -20.46 5.12
CA ILE A 304 -6.55 -20.25 3.71
C ILE A 304 -6.08 -21.60 3.16
N GLU A 305 -7.02 -22.47 2.77
CA GLU A 305 -6.70 -23.53 1.81
C GLU A 305 -6.38 -22.82 0.49
N LEU A 306 -5.12 -22.43 0.31
CA LEU A 306 -4.61 -21.95 -0.98
C LEU A 306 -5.06 -22.97 -2.03
N GLN A 307 -6.09 -22.63 -2.81
CA GLN A 307 -6.56 -23.56 -3.82
C GLN A 307 -5.39 -23.78 -4.77
N PRO A 308 -4.91 -25.03 -4.89
CA PRO A 308 -3.70 -25.27 -5.65
C PRO A 308 -4.01 -24.91 -7.10
N ILE A 309 -3.19 -24.08 -7.75
CA ILE A 309 -3.39 -23.69 -9.15
C ILE A 309 -3.47 -24.98 -9.96
N ILE A 310 -4.63 -25.27 -10.54
CA ILE A 310 -4.86 -26.46 -11.35
C ILE A 310 -4.84 -26.03 -12.81
N SER A 311 -3.80 -26.41 -13.54
CA SER A 311 -3.80 -26.33 -14.99
C SER A 311 -4.47 -27.59 -15.57
N GLN A 312 -5.41 -27.40 -16.47
CA GLN A 312 -6.06 -28.49 -17.21
C GLN A 312 -5.17 -28.86 -18.41
N GLY A 313 -4.90 -30.14 -18.62
CA GLY A 313 -4.06 -30.58 -19.75
C GLY A 313 -4.82 -30.46 -21.08
N LEU A 314 -4.15 -29.97 -22.12
CA LEU A 314 -4.68 -29.84 -23.48
C LEU A 314 -4.10 -30.93 -24.39
N CYS A 315 -4.89 -31.47 -25.32
CA CYS A 315 -4.37 -32.46 -26.27
C CYS A 315 -3.39 -31.78 -27.24
N PRO A 316 -2.13 -32.24 -27.37
CA PRO A 316 -1.14 -31.57 -28.22
C PRO A 316 -1.44 -31.65 -29.72
N ILE A 317 -2.44 -32.45 -30.13
CA ILE A 317 -2.82 -32.62 -31.53
C ILE A 317 -4.04 -31.77 -31.92
N CYS A 318 -5.01 -31.61 -31.01
CA CYS A 318 -6.30 -30.98 -31.34
C CYS A 318 -6.74 -29.92 -30.34
N ASP A 319 -5.91 -29.60 -29.34
CA ASP A 319 -6.10 -28.53 -28.36
C ASP A 319 -7.39 -28.63 -27.53
N VAL A 320 -7.96 -29.82 -27.44
CA VAL A 320 -9.14 -30.10 -26.60
C VAL A 320 -8.70 -30.48 -25.20
N GLU A 321 -9.43 -29.99 -24.20
CA GLU A 321 -9.22 -30.33 -22.79
C GLU A 321 -9.24 -31.84 -22.56
N THR A 322 -8.24 -32.30 -21.81
CA THR A 322 -8.06 -33.71 -21.43
C THR A 322 -8.18 -33.85 -19.93
N ALA A 323 -8.52 -35.03 -19.43
CA ALA A 323 -8.81 -35.21 -18.00
C ALA A 323 -7.58 -35.10 -17.06
N ALA A 324 -6.37 -34.86 -17.58
CA ALA A 324 -5.20 -34.59 -16.76
C ALA A 324 -5.26 -33.20 -16.12
N LYS A 325 -4.83 -33.13 -14.87
CA LYS A 325 -4.73 -31.89 -14.09
C LYS A 325 -3.33 -31.78 -13.52
N LYS A 326 -2.65 -30.64 -13.72
CA LYS A 326 -1.35 -30.36 -13.12
C LYS A 326 -1.50 -29.29 -12.06
N PHE A 327 -1.14 -29.64 -10.84
CA PHE A 327 -1.17 -28.77 -9.68
C PHE A 327 0.07 -27.86 -9.63
N SER A 328 -0.02 -26.72 -8.93
CA SER A 328 1.09 -25.78 -8.68
C SER A 328 2.33 -26.42 -8.06
N SER A 329 2.16 -27.53 -7.35
CA SER A 329 3.25 -28.35 -6.80
C SER A 329 4.05 -29.12 -7.87
N GLY A 330 3.68 -29.02 -9.15
CA GLY A 330 4.24 -29.79 -10.25
C GLY A 330 3.68 -31.21 -10.37
N ILE A 331 2.79 -31.61 -9.46
CA ILE A 331 2.18 -32.94 -9.47
C ILE A 331 1.11 -32.99 -10.58
N ILE A 332 1.19 -34.01 -11.44
CA ILE A 332 0.18 -34.31 -12.45
C ILE A 332 -0.73 -35.43 -11.94
N GLU A 333 -2.01 -35.13 -11.81
CA GLU A 333 -3.07 -36.08 -11.46
C GLU A 333 -3.84 -36.51 -12.71
N VAL A 334 -4.07 -37.81 -12.81
CA VAL A 334 -4.87 -38.41 -13.88
C VAL A 334 -5.96 -39.32 -13.31
N PRO A 335 -7.13 -39.37 -13.94
CA PRO A 335 -8.18 -40.29 -13.55
C PRO A 335 -7.79 -41.73 -13.91
N CYS A 336 -8.32 -42.67 -13.15
CA CYS A 336 -8.26 -44.09 -13.46
C CYS A 336 -9.06 -44.37 -14.75
N GLN A 337 -8.55 -45.30 -15.57
CA GLN A 337 -9.22 -45.74 -16.80
C GLN A 337 -9.95 -47.08 -16.62
N GLU A 338 -9.91 -47.66 -15.43
CA GLU A 338 -10.58 -48.92 -15.13
C GLU A 338 -12.10 -48.71 -15.12
N ILE A 339 -12.82 -49.68 -15.68
CA ILE A 339 -14.28 -49.66 -15.71
C ILE A 339 -14.80 -49.66 -14.27
N ASP A 340 -15.71 -48.74 -13.95
CA ASP A 340 -16.31 -48.57 -12.62
C ASP A 340 -15.36 -48.04 -11.52
N CYS A 341 -14.26 -47.38 -11.91
CA CYS A 341 -13.34 -46.74 -10.96
C CYS A 341 -13.20 -45.23 -11.16
N ASP A 342 -13.90 -44.45 -10.34
CA ASP A 342 -13.72 -42.99 -10.23
C ASP A 342 -12.52 -42.64 -9.32
N GLY A 343 -11.43 -43.40 -9.44
CA GLY A 343 -10.19 -43.14 -8.73
C GLY A 343 -9.30 -42.17 -9.50
N LYS A 344 -8.36 -41.53 -8.80
CA LYS A 344 -7.40 -40.59 -9.37
C LYS A 344 -6.06 -40.72 -8.64
N GLY A 345 -5.01 -40.14 -9.20
CA GLY A 345 -3.70 -40.13 -8.57
C GLY A 345 -2.59 -39.72 -9.53
N ARG A 346 -1.34 -39.82 -9.07
CA ARG A 346 -0.17 -39.45 -9.87
C ARG A 346 0.06 -40.40 -11.04
N MET A 347 0.50 -39.87 -12.18
CA MET A 347 0.90 -40.69 -13.32
C MET A 347 1.93 -41.75 -12.93
N GLY A 348 1.72 -43.00 -13.36
CA GLY A 348 2.61 -44.13 -13.05
C GLY A 348 2.47 -44.71 -11.64
N ASN A 349 1.72 -44.08 -10.72
CA ASN A 349 1.43 -44.62 -9.39
C ASN A 349 0.19 -45.52 -9.38
N GLN A 350 -0.07 -46.19 -8.27
CA GLN A 350 -1.31 -46.95 -8.07
C GLN A 350 -2.49 -46.00 -7.81
N CYS A 351 -3.62 -46.28 -8.45
CA CYS A 351 -4.88 -45.62 -8.20
C CYS A 351 -5.28 -45.76 -6.72
N GLU A 352 -5.76 -44.68 -6.12
CA GLU A 352 -6.09 -44.66 -4.69
C GLU A 352 -7.15 -45.70 -4.31
N LYS A 353 -8.13 -45.94 -5.20
CA LYS A 353 -9.27 -46.86 -5.01
C LYS A 353 -8.96 -48.29 -5.44
N CYS A 354 -8.68 -48.52 -6.72
CA CYS A 354 -8.56 -49.87 -7.28
C CYS A 354 -7.12 -50.43 -7.28
N LYS A 355 -6.12 -49.65 -6.85
CA LYS A 355 -4.69 -50.02 -6.83
C LYS A 355 -4.07 -50.39 -8.19
N VAL A 356 -4.81 -50.25 -9.29
CA VAL A 356 -4.29 -50.41 -10.65
C VAL A 356 -3.31 -49.29 -10.97
N LYS A 357 -2.25 -49.59 -11.73
CA LYS A 357 -1.26 -48.59 -12.14
C LYS A 357 -1.89 -47.58 -13.10
N LEU A 358 -1.82 -46.31 -12.73
CA LEU A 358 -2.33 -45.19 -13.51
C LEU A 358 -1.51 -44.99 -14.79
N PRO A 359 -2.15 -44.57 -15.89
CA PRO A 359 -1.50 -44.47 -17.18
C PRO A 359 -0.45 -43.36 -17.20
N THR A 360 0.59 -43.53 -18.02
CA THR A 360 1.59 -42.48 -18.34
C THR A 360 1.30 -41.77 -19.67
N ARG A 361 0.28 -42.24 -20.41
CA ARG A 361 -0.18 -41.68 -21.69
C ARG A 361 -1.69 -41.54 -21.67
N LEU A 362 -2.21 -40.50 -22.32
CA LEU A 362 -3.65 -40.26 -22.42
C LEU A 362 -4.13 -40.41 -23.86
N LYS A 363 -5.26 -41.09 -24.00
CA LYS A 363 -5.98 -41.17 -25.26
C LYS A 363 -7.00 -40.03 -25.33
N CYS A 364 -6.83 -39.12 -26.29
CA CYS A 364 -7.76 -38.01 -26.49
C CYS A 364 -9.13 -38.51 -26.97
N ARG A 365 -10.22 -38.07 -26.35
CA ARG A 365 -11.59 -38.47 -26.74
C ARG A 365 -12.01 -37.85 -28.08
N SER A 366 -11.44 -36.70 -28.46
CA SER A 366 -11.80 -35.99 -29.69
C SER A 366 -11.06 -36.56 -30.91
N CYS A 367 -9.73 -36.64 -30.87
CA CYS A 367 -8.92 -37.05 -32.02
C CYS A 367 -8.33 -38.47 -31.94
N ASN A 368 -8.63 -39.24 -30.88
CA ASN A 368 -8.12 -40.59 -30.63
C ASN A 368 -6.59 -40.74 -30.57
N SER A 369 -5.84 -39.64 -30.56
CA SER A 369 -4.38 -39.66 -30.40
C SER A 369 -4.00 -40.18 -29.00
N ASN A 370 -2.90 -40.94 -28.93
CA ASN A 370 -2.37 -41.48 -27.69
C ASN A 370 -1.00 -40.83 -27.39
N THR A 371 -0.99 -39.81 -26.55
CA THR A 371 0.17 -38.94 -26.30
C THR A 371 0.65 -39.03 -24.85
N PRO A 372 1.95 -38.82 -24.56
CA PRO A 372 2.48 -38.79 -23.20
C PRO A 372 1.81 -37.68 -22.39
N ILE A 373 1.45 -37.94 -21.13
CA ILE A 373 0.74 -36.95 -20.30
C ILE A 373 1.52 -35.64 -20.17
N ASP A 374 2.85 -35.70 -20.09
CA ASP A 374 3.70 -34.50 -19.99
C ASP A 374 3.50 -33.55 -21.17
N SER A 375 3.26 -34.08 -22.37
CA SER A 375 3.02 -33.28 -23.58
C SER A 375 1.67 -32.57 -23.62
N HIS A 376 0.77 -32.86 -22.66
CA HIS A 376 -0.51 -32.16 -22.53
C HIS A 376 -0.40 -30.85 -21.75
N PHE A 377 0.74 -30.62 -21.12
CA PHE A 377 1.09 -29.37 -20.48
C PHE A 377 2.19 -28.78 -21.33
N GLY A 378 2.00 -27.58 -21.86
CA GLY A 378 2.98 -26.96 -22.74
C GLY A 378 4.38 -26.96 -22.10
N ASN A 379 5.42 -27.16 -22.91
CA ASN A 379 6.78 -26.93 -22.48
C ASN A 379 6.96 -25.42 -22.24
N GLU A 380 6.63 -24.93 -21.05
CA GLU A 380 7.01 -23.59 -20.59
C GLU A 380 8.46 -23.56 -20.06
N GLU A 381 9.23 -24.63 -20.24
CA GLU A 381 10.68 -24.59 -20.11
C GLU A 381 11.31 -24.56 -21.50
N ILE A 382 12.24 -23.60 -21.67
CA ILE A 382 13.02 -23.27 -22.87
C ILE A 382 12.27 -22.30 -23.79
N TRP A 383 12.25 -20.98 -23.49
CA TRP A 383 12.90 -19.89 -24.25
C TRP A 383 13.11 -18.68 -23.32
#